data_AF-A0A4U9UVS9-F1
#
_entry.id   AF-A0A4U9UVS9-F1
#
_cell.length_a   1.000
_cell.length_b   1.000
_cell.length_c   1.000
_cell.angle_alpha   90.00
_cell.angle_beta   90.00
_cell.angle_gamma   90.00
#
_symmetry.space_group_name_H-M   'P 1'
#
loop_
_entity.id
_entity.type
_entity.pdbx_description
1 polymer ?
#
loop_
_entity_poly.entity_id
_entity_poly.type
_entity_poly.pdbx_seq_one_letter_code
_entity_poly.pdbx_strand_id
1 'polypeptide(L)'
;MDVYRPETLTAALWQIDAVYYLIHGMGDGDDFIEKERQAAENLRDALRGSNVKQVIFLGALQPEGSSSPHLIARKLTGEILRQSGIPVTELRASIVVGPGSAAFEIMRDMVYNLPILTPPRWVRSKSSPVALDNLLTYLTGLLQHPAQENRIFDVAGPEYISYQTMFERFIKISGKKRWLIPVPLPTRFISVWFISMITSVPTSIASALIQGLNHDLPADGKPLQALIPQPLQTFDEAVKETLRREDEVVDSADWGYDPEARARWRPGYGFYPKHAGCELDTQASSEALWHVVQQLGGKEGYFYANILWQIRARMDDMIGNGVVYGRPQRDTLEIGDLVDGWKVITKKPLRQLALMFGMKAPGLGRLTFSIKDLGDRRQLDVRAWWHPAGFSGLLYWFVMMPAHLFIFRGMAKRIAQLAEEYDNQRPH
;
A
#
# COMPACT_ATOMS: atom_id res chain seq x y z
N MET A 1 -2.99 1.30 18.98
CA MET A 1 -4.45 1.32 18.77
C MET A 1 -4.77 0.29 17.69
N ASP A 2 -5.70 -0.60 17.97
CA ASP A 2 -6.21 -1.62 17.04
C ASP A 2 -7.73 -1.55 17.05
N VAL A 3 -8.34 -1.15 15.94
CA VAL A 3 -9.81 -0.96 15.84
C VAL A 3 -10.60 -2.25 15.94
N TYR A 4 -9.94 -3.40 15.80
CA TYR A 4 -10.54 -4.71 16.02
C TYR A 4 -10.51 -5.14 17.50
N ARG A 5 -9.82 -4.37 18.36
CA ARG A 5 -9.69 -4.60 19.80
C ARG A 5 -10.27 -3.42 20.58
N PRO A 6 -11.55 -3.50 21.01
CA PRO A 6 -12.27 -2.40 21.66
C PRO A 6 -11.52 -1.80 22.86
N GLU A 7 -10.83 -2.63 23.63
CA GLU A 7 -10.06 -2.23 24.82
C GLU A 7 -8.94 -1.25 24.51
N THR A 8 -8.47 -1.19 23.26
CA THR A 8 -7.39 -0.27 22.85
C THR A 8 -7.89 1.10 22.41
N LEU A 9 -9.20 1.28 22.20
CA LEU A 9 -9.79 2.49 21.63
C LEU A 9 -10.04 3.58 22.67
N THR A 10 -10.55 3.23 23.85
CA THR A 10 -10.88 4.20 24.90
C THR A 10 -9.68 5.07 25.28
N ALA A 11 -8.51 4.45 25.48
CA ALA A 11 -7.28 5.18 25.80
C ALA A 11 -6.81 6.05 24.62
N ALA A 12 -7.04 5.61 23.38
CA ALA A 12 -6.64 6.35 22.18
C ALA A 12 -7.53 7.59 21.92
N LEU A 13 -8.76 7.60 22.42
CA LEU A 13 -9.70 8.72 22.30
C LEU A 13 -9.61 9.72 23.46
N TRP A 14 -8.72 9.50 24.43
CA TRP A 14 -8.57 10.39 25.57
C TRP A 14 -7.99 11.74 25.14
N GLN A 15 -8.65 12.84 25.55
CA GLN A 15 -8.28 14.23 25.21
C GLN A 15 -8.25 14.52 23.69
N ILE A 16 -9.07 13.83 22.90
CA ILE A 16 -9.23 14.07 21.47
C ILE A 16 -10.51 14.86 21.20
N ASP A 17 -10.40 15.96 20.44
CA ASP A 17 -11.55 16.79 20.03
C ASP A 17 -12.19 16.34 18.71
N ALA A 18 -11.40 15.80 17.77
CA ALA A 18 -11.86 15.41 16.44
C ALA A 18 -11.21 14.09 16.00
N VAL A 19 -12.00 13.21 15.38
CA VAL A 19 -11.54 11.91 14.88
C VAL A 19 -11.68 11.86 13.36
N TYR A 20 -10.58 11.61 12.66
CA TYR A 20 -10.61 11.26 11.24
C TYR A 20 -10.71 9.74 11.08
N TYR A 21 -11.81 9.25 10.51
CA TYR A 21 -11.98 7.85 10.16
C TYR A 21 -11.64 7.62 8.69
N LEU A 22 -10.39 7.22 8.45
CA LEU A 22 -9.85 6.91 7.12
C LEU A 22 -9.63 5.40 6.91
N ILE A 23 -10.09 4.58 7.86
CA ILE A 23 -9.91 3.13 7.83
C ILE A 23 -10.79 2.55 6.73
N HIS A 24 -10.18 1.64 5.97
CA HIS A 24 -10.81 0.99 4.85
C HIS A 24 -10.39 -0.47 4.77
N GLY A 25 -11.36 -1.38 4.79
CA GLY A 25 -11.15 -2.81 4.90
C GLY A 25 -10.90 -3.50 3.55
N MET A 26 -10.89 -2.79 2.42
CA MET A 26 -10.63 -3.42 1.10
C MET A 26 -9.36 -4.28 1.05
N GLY A 27 -8.36 -4.01 1.90
CA GLY A 27 -7.15 -4.83 2.03
C GLY A 27 -7.37 -6.19 2.71
N ASP A 28 -8.47 -6.37 3.43
CA ASP A 28 -8.69 -7.46 4.39
C ASP A 28 -9.28 -8.76 3.81
N GLY A 29 -9.41 -8.84 2.48
CA GLY A 29 -9.87 -10.04 1.76
C GLY A 29 -11.39 -10.14 1.65
N ASP A 30 -11.92 -11.36 1.57
CA ASP A 30 -13.34 -11.61 1.28
C ASP A 30 -14.28 -11.20 2.43
N ASP A 31 -13.78 -11.17 3.68
CA ASP A 31 -14.54 -10.76 4.88
C ASP A 31 -14.52 -9.25 5.14
N PHE A 32 -14.10 -8.43 4.16
CA PHE A 32 -13.86 -7.01 4.40
C PHE A 32 -15.12 -6.25 4.86
N ILE A 33 -16.31 -6.64 4.41
CA ILE A 33 -17.57 -5.98 4.80
C ILE A 33 -17.79 -6.15 6.30
N GLU A 34 -17.60 -7.37 6.80
CA GLU A 34 -17.78 -7.71 8.21
C GLU A 34 -16.71 -7.04 9.08
N LYS A 35 -15.46 -7.03 8.60
CA LYS A 35 -14.37 -6.31 9.29
C LYS A 35 -14.58 -4.79 9.33
N GLU A 36 -15.01 -4.17 8.23
CA GLU A 36 -15.37 -2.75 8.22
C GLU A 36 -16.52 -2.46 9.19
N ARG A 37 -17.54 -3.32 9.20
CA ARG A 37 -18.66 -3.23 10.13
C ARG A 37 -18.18 -3.31 11.58
N GLN A 38 -17.38 -4.31 11.91
CA GLN A 38 -16.83 -4.52 13.25
C GLN A 38 -15.98 -3.32 13.72
N ALA A 39 -15.08 -2.84 12.88
CA ALA A 39 -14.25 -1.67 13.19
C ALA A 39 -15.11 -0.41 13.43
N ALA A 40 -16.13 -0.20 12.61
CA ALA A 40 -17.05 0.93 12.75
C ALA A 40 -17.89 0.84 14.04
N GLU A 41 -18.37 -0.36 14.40
CA GLU A 41 -19.13 -0.61 15.63
C GLU A 41 -18.29 -0.40 16.87
N ASN A 42 -17.07 -0.95 16.88
CA ASN A 42 -16.13 -0.77 17.98
C ASN A 42 -15.82 0.72 18.21
N LEU A 43 -15.58 1.48 17.14
CA LEU A 43 -15.35 2.91 17.26
C LEU A 43 -16.62 3.66 17.69
N ARG A 44 -17.79 3.35 17.12
CA ARG A 44 -19.07 3.95 17.53
C ARG A 44 -19.28 3.81 19.04
N ASP A 45 -19.02 2.63 19.58
CA ASP A 45 -19.22 2.36 21.00
C ASP A 45 -18.18 3.06 21.88
N ALA A 46 -16.92 3.11 21.44
CA ALA A 46 -15.88 3.88 22.13
C ALA A 46 -16.17 5.40 22.11
N LEU A 47 -16.75 5.91 21.03
CA LEU A 47 -17.11 7.32 20.88
C LEU A 47 -18.20 7.79 21.87
N ARG A 48 -19.18 6.93 22.17
CA ARG A 48 -20.31 7.25 23.09
C ARG A 48 -19.86 7.65 24.50
N GLY A 49 -18.69 7.21 24.93
CA GLY A 49 -18.10 7.55 26.25
C GLY A 49 -16.94 8.55 26.17
N SER A 50 -16.71 9.17 25.01
CA SER A 50 -15.56 10.05 24.78
C SER A 50 -15.93 11.54 24.81
N ASN A 51 -14.92 12.40 24.88
CA ASN A 51 -15.09 13.86 24.76
C ASN A 51 -14.92 14.37 23.32
N VAL A 52 -14.91 13.46 22.34
CA VAL A 52 -14.80 13.81 20.93
C VAL A 52 -16.01 14.65 20.51
N LYS A 53 -15.76 15.72 19.77
CA LYS A 53 -16.79 16.70 19.35
C LYS A 53 -17.27 16.47 17.92
N GLN A 54 -16.45 15.85 17.07
CA GLN A 54 -16.80 15.56 15.69
C GLN A 54 -16.04 14.36 15.14
N VAL A 55 -16.67 13.67 14.20
CA VAL A 55 -16.04 12.63 13.39
C VAL A 55 -16.03 13.08 11.92
N ILE A 56 -14.88 13.00 11.27
CA ILE A 56 -14.72 13.25 9.85
C ILE A 56 -14.46 11.91 9.16
N PHE A 57 -15.37 11.50 8.29
CA PHE A 57 -15.36 10.19 7.64
C PHE A 57 -15.16 10.34 6.13
N LEU A 58 -14.13 9.71 5.56
CA LEU A 58 -13.92 9.69 4.10
C LEU A 58 -14.64 8.49 3.49
N GLY A 59 -15.92 8.62 3.18
CA GLY A 59 -16.75 7.61 2.54
C GLY A 59 -16.48 7.44 1.03
N ALA A 60 -17.43 6.81 0.35
CA ALA A 60 -17.44 6.67 -1.11
C ALA A 60 -18.78 7.12 -1.68
N LEU A 61 -18.77 7.61 -2.92
CA LEU A 61 -20.00 8.00 -3.63
C LEU A 61 -21.01 6.84 -3.67
N GLN A 62 -22.29 7.19 -3.58
CA GLN A 62 -23.39 6.25 -3.52
C GLN A 62 -24.26 6.42 -4.77
N PRO A 63 -24.06 5.60 -5.83
CA PRO A 63 -24.86 5.70 -7.05
C PRO A 63 -26.32 5.34 -6.79
N GLU A 64 -27.22 5.91 -7.59
CA GLU A 64 -28.63 5.50 -7.58
C GLU A 64 -28.76 4.08 -8.17
N GLY A 65 -29.28 3.14 -7.38
CA GLY A 65 -29.57 1.76 -7.81
C GLY A 65 -28.55 0.71 -7.31
N SER A 66 -28.12 -0.19 -8.20
CA SER A 66 -27.22 -1.30 -7.84
C SER A 66 -25.87 -0.76 -7.37
N SER A 67 -25.51 -1.08 -6.13
CA SER A 67 -24.23 -0.72 -5.53
C SER A 67 -23.34 -1.95 -5.41
N SER A 68 -22.03 -1.78 -5.65
CA SER A 68 -21.07 -2.86 -5.42
C SER A 68 -20.98 -3.18 -3.91
N PRO A 69 -20.55 -4.39 -3.52
CA PRO A 69 -20.40 -4.75 -2.11
C PRO A 69 -19.50 -3.77 -1.34
N HIS A 70 -18.48 -3.22 -2.02
CA HIS A 70 -17.63 -2.17 -1.48
C HIS A 70 -18.43 -0.90 -1.13
N LEU A 71 -19.23 -0.36 -2.06
CA LEU A 71 -19.99 0.87 -1.83
C LEU A 71 -21.03 0.68 -0.72
N ILE A 72 -21.62 -0.53 -0.62
CA ILE A 72 -22.52 -0.91 0.47
C ILE A 72 -21.79 -0.89 1.82
N ALA A 73 -20.59 -1.48 1.92
CA ALA A 73 -19.80 -1.46 3.15
C ALA A 73 -19.47 -0.03 3.60
N ARG A 74 -19.15 0.87 2.66
CA ARG A 74 -18.90 2.29 2.96
C ARG A 74 -20.14 2.99 3.49
N LYS A 75 -21.30 2.74 2.88
CA LYS A 75 -22.58 3.28 3.33
C LYS A 75 -22.90 2.83 4.75
N LEU A 76 -22.81 1.52 5.01
CA LEU A 76 -23.05 0.94 6.34
C LEU A 76 -22.11 1.53 7.40
N THR A 77 -20.82 1.67 7.07
CA THR A 77 -19.84 2.31 7.97
C THR A 77 -20.28 3.73 8.36
N GLY A 78 -20.68 4.56 7.39
CA GLY A 78 -21.16 5.91 7.66
C GLY A 78 -22.42 5.92 8.54
N GLU A 79 -23.36 5.00 8.28
CA GLU A 79 -24.58 4.84 9.09
C GLU A 79 -24.27 4.42 10.54
N ILE A 80 -23.35 3.47 10.74
CA ILE A 80 -22.93 3.01 12.07
C ILE A 80 -22.25 4.13 12.85
N LEU A 81 -21.31 4.85 12.24
CA LEU A 81 -20.61 5.96 12.91
C LEU A 81 -21.58 7.06 13.37
N ARG A 82 -22.62 7.35 12.57
CA ARG A 82 -23.67 8.34 12.91
C ARG A 82 -24.51 7.94 14.13
N GLN A 83 -24.55 6.66 14.49
CA GLN A 83 -25.25 6.18 15.68
C GLN A 83 -24.48 6.41 16.99
N SER A 84 -23.28 7.00 16.93
CA SER A 84 -22.47 7.32 18.12
C SER A 84 -23.05 8.46 18.96
N GLY A 85 -23.91 9.31 18.37
CA GLY A 85 -24.39 10.54 19.00
C GLY A 85 -23.44 11.73 18.84
N ILE A 86 -22.26 11.53 18.23
CA ILE A 86 -21.32 12.58 17.87
C ILE A 86 -21.57 12.99 16.42
N PRO A 87 -21.61 14.29 16.08
CA PRO A 87 -21.77 14.75 14.71
C PRO A 87 -20.73 14.17 13.75
N VAL A 88 -21.19 13.53 12.68
CA VAL A 88 -20.35 12.96 11.63
C VAL A 88 -20.44 13.82 10.37
N THR A 89 -19.29 14.31 9.89
CA THR A 89 -19.14 14.86 8.53
C THR A 89 -18.59 13.78 7.61
N GLU A 90 -19.41 13.28 6.69
CA GLU A 90 -18.99 12.31 5.68
C GLU A 90 -18.60 13.03 4.38
N LEU A 91 -17.37 12.85 3.92
CA LEU A 91 -16.91 13.23 2.59
C LEU A 91 -16.97 12.01 1.66
N ARG A 92 -17.75 12.07 0.60
CA ARG A 92 -17.89 11.01 -0.40
C ARG A 92 -17.07 11.36 -1.63
N ALA A 93 -15.87 10.78 -1.72
CA ALA A 93 -15.00 10.99 -2.87
C ALA A 93 -15.25 9.95 -3.96
N SER A 94 -15.00 10.36 -5.21
CA SER A 94 -14.89 9.45 -6.34
C SER A 94 -13.46 8.89 -6.42
N ILE A 95 -12.92 8.71 -7.63
CA ILE A 95 -11.50 8.46 -7.84
C ILE A 95 -10.69 9.64 -7.32
N VAL A 96 -9.77 9.36 -6.42
CA VAL A 96 -8.73 10.30 -6.02
C VAL A 96 -7.55 10.16 -6.98
N VAL A 97 -7.02 11.27 -7.50
CA VAL A 97 -5.83 11.30 -8.35
C VAL A 97 -4.68 11.85 -7.52
N GLY A 98 -3.72 10.97 -7.21
CA GLY A 98 -2.60 11.29 -6.36
C GLY A 98 -1.78 10.06 -6.00
N PRO A 99 -0.55 10.23 -5.48
CA PRO A 99 0.31 9.13 -5.05
C PRO A 99 -0.41 8.23 -4.05
N GLY A 100 -0.40 6.92 -4.31
CA GLY A 100 -0.96 5.89 -3.42
C GLY A 100 -2.46 5.68 -3.54
N SER A 101 -3.18 6.50 -4.31
CA SER A 101 -4.59 6.23 -4.62
C SER A 101 -4.72 4.96 -5.45
N ALA A 102 -5.20 3.87 -4.86
CA ALA A 102 -5.23 2.56 -5.50
C ALA A 102 -5.88 2.56 -6.90
N ALA A 103 -6.97 3.30 -7.12
CA ALA A 103 -7.61 3.42 -8.43
C ALA A 103 -6.71 4.10 -9.47
N PHE A 104 -6.03 5.18 -9.08
CA PHE A 104 -5.05 5.85 -9.94
C PHE A 104 -3.82 4.97 -10.19
N GLU A 105 -3.33 4.27 -9.16
CA GLU A 105 -2.19 3.37 -9.26
C GLU A 105 -2.45 2.18 -10.20
N ILE A 106 -3.67 1.62 -10.20
CA ILE A 106 -4.09 0.62 -11.20
C ILE A 106 -4.02 1.21 -12.61
N MET A 107 -4.56 2.41 -12.82
CA MET A 107 -4.54 3.08 -14.12
C MET A 107 -3.09 3.33 -14.59
N ARG A 108 -2.22 3.81 -13.70
CA ARG A 108 -0.79 4.01 -13.99
C ARG A 108 -0.13 2.70 -14.34
N ASP A 109 -0.26 1.69 -13.51
CA ASP A 109 0.38 0.41 -13.73
C ASP A 109 -0.04 -0.18 -15.08
N MET A 110 -1.32 -0.11 -15.45
CA MET A 110 -1.76 -0.51 -16.79
C MET A 110 -1.06 0.28 -17.90
N VAL A 111 -0.98 1.62 -17.81
CA VAL A 111 -0.32 2.48 -18.80
C VAL A 111 1.21 2.26 -18.85
N TYR A 112 1.86 1.90 -17.75
CA TYR A 112 3.30 1.68 -17.70
C TYR A 112 3.70 0.24 -18.05
N ASN A 113 2.83 -0.73 -17.78
CA ASN A 113 3.14 -2.16 -17.89
C ASN A 113 2.64 -2.79 -19.18
N LEU A 114 1.57 -2.28 -19.80
CA LEU A 114 1.00 -2.89 -21.00
C LEU A 114 1.28 -2.07 -22.26
N PRO A 115 1.83 -2.64 -23.35
CA PRO A 115 1.97 -1.96 -24.64
C PRO A 115 0.61 -1.71 -25.32
N ILE A 116 -0.33 -2.64 -25.13
CA ILE A 116 -1.69 -2.58 -25.65
C ILE A 116 -2.66 -2.65 -24.46
N LEU A 117 -3.47 -1.63 -24.31
CA LEU A 117 -4.55 -1.55 -23.33
C LEU A 117 -5.83 -2.02 -23.99
N THR A 118 -6.43 -3.08 -23.45
CA THR A 118 -7.69 -3.64 -23.93
C THR A 118 -8.81 -3.42 -22.92
N PRO A 119 -9.24 -2.17 -22.69
CA PRO A 119 -10.22 -1.92 -21.66
C PRO A 119 -11.56 -2.57 -22.00
N PRO A 120 -12.23 -3.19 -21.01
CA PRO A 120 -13.59 -3.70 -21.11
C PRO A 120 -14.62 -2.55 -21.15
N ARG A 121 -15.89 -2.85 -21.43
CA ARG A 121 -16.93 -1.83 -21.65
C ARG A 121 -17.14 -0.82 -20.51
N TRP A 122 -16.83 -1.17 -19.25
CA TRP A 122 -17.03 -0.26 -18.10
C TRP A 122 -16.14 0.97 -18.12
N VAL A 123 -15.06 1.01 -18.93
CA VAL A 123 -14.27 2.26 -19.02
C VAL A 123 -15.06 3.44 -19.58
N ARG A 124 -16.25 3.18 -20.13
CA ARG A 124 -17.18 4.21 -20.60
C ARG A 124 -17.93 4.91 -19.46
N SER A 125 -17.99 4.30 -18.28
CA SER A 125 -18.60 4.90 -17.10
C SER A 125 -17.85 6.17 -16.71
N LYS A 126 -18.58 7.15 -16.17
CA LYS A 126 -18.07 8.48 -15.86
C LYS A 126 -17.96 8.73 -14.36
N SER A 127 -17.00 9.56 -14.00
CA SER A 127 -16.73 9.97 -12.63
C SER A 127 -16.19 11.40 -12.61
N SER A 128 -16.23 12.04 -11.44
CA SER A 128 -15.64 13.36 -11.20
C SER A 128 -14.32 13.25 -10.41
N PRO A 129 -13.19 12.90 -11.06
CA PRO A 129 -11.93 12.62 -10.37
C PRO A 129 -11.47 13.85 -9.58
N VAL A 130 -11.04 13.66 -8.34
CA VAL A 130 -10.58 14.75 -7.47
C VAL A 130 -9.07 14.60 -7.22
N ALA A 131 -8.32 15.70 -7.29
CA ALA A 131 -6.91 15.69 -6.92
C ALA A 131 -6.75 15.43 -5.41
N LEU A 132 -5.73 14.65 -5.04
CA LEU A 132 -5.41 14.36 -3.64
C LEU A 132 -5.23 15.64 -2.82
N ASP A 133 -4.52 16.65 -3.35
CA ASP A 133 -4.30 17.91 -2.64
C ASP A 133 -5.60 18.69 -2.38
N ASN A 134 -6.55 18.66 -3.34
CA ASN A 134 -7.87 19.28 -3.12
C ASN A 134 -8.66 18.54 -2.03
N LEU A 135 -8.61 17.19 -2.03
CA LEU A 135 -9.25 16.37 -1.00
C LEU A 135 -8.63 16.63 0.38
N LEU A 136 -7.30 16.73 0.48
CA LEU A 136 -6.61 17.05 1.73
C LEU A 136 -6.98 18.45 2.24
N THR A 137 -7.13 19.42 1.33
CA THR A 137 -7.60 20.77 1.67
C THR A 137 -9.00 20.73 2.27
N TYR A 138 -9.92 19.95 1.70
CA TYR A 138 -11.24 19.76 2.29
C TYR A 138 -11.19 19.06 3.65
N LEU A 139 -10.49 17.94 3.74
CA LEU A 139 -10.39 17.16 4.98
C LEU A 139 -9.86 18.02 6.12
N THR A 140 -8.77 18.78 5.89
CA THR A 140 -8.16 19.62 6.92
C THR A 140 -8.98 20.88 7.21
N GLY A 141 -9.59 21.50 6.19
CA GLY A 141 -10.46 22.66 6.33
C GLY A 141 -11.69 22.40 7.21
N LEU A 142 -12.23 21.17 7.21
CA LEU A 142 -13.38 20.81 8.05
C LEU A 142 -13.18 21.05 9.55
N LEU A 143 -11.94 21.06 10.05
CA LEU A 143 -11.65 21.39 11.45
C LEU A 143 -12.07 22.83 11.82
N GLN A 144 -12.06 23.74 10.84
CA GLN A 144 -12.50 25.12 11.01
C GLN A 144 -14.02 25.28 10.90
N HIS A 145 -14.74 24.20 10.54
CA HIS A 145 -16.18 24.19 10.36
C HIS A 145 -16.82 23.04 11.17
N PRO A 146 -16.64 22.97 12.50
CA PRO A 146 -17.19 21.88 13.30
C PRO A 146 -18.71 21.74 13.10
N ALA A 147 -19.16 20.51 12.88
CA ALA A 147 -20.57 20.23 12.64
C ALA A 147 -21.34 20.10 13.96
N GLN A 148 -22.57 20.61 14.01
CA GLN A 148 -23.51 20.35 15.10
C GLN A 148 -24.44 19.16 14.81
N GLU A 149 -24.53 18.76 13.55
CA GLU A 149 -25.36 17.67 13.07
C GLU A 149 -24.61 16.82 12.05
N ASN A 150 -25.16 15.65 11.75
CA ASN A 150 -24.63 14.78 10.71
C ASN A 150 -24.81 15.44 9.34
N ARG A 151 -23.73 15.53 8.57
CA ARG A 151 -23.75 16.11 7.22
C ARG A 151 -22.93 15.27 6.26
N ILE A 152 -23.33 15.31 5.00
CA ILE A 152 -22.74 14.51 3.94
C ILE A 152 -22.43 15.43 2.78
N PHE A 153 -21.21 15.36 2.29
CA PHE A 153 -20.73 16.15 1.16
C PHE A 153 -20.11 15.24 0.12
N ASP A 154 -20.51 15.42 -1.14
CA ASP A 154 -19.80 14.82 -2.23
C ASP A 154 -18.54 15.63 -2.54
N VAL A 155 -17.45 14.94 -2.85
CA VAL A 155 -16.19 15.54 -3.28
C VAL A 155 -16.02 15.28 -4.76
N ALA A 156 -16.11 16.34 -5.55
CA ALA A 156 -15.98 16.30 -7.00
C ALA A 156 -14.82 17.21 -7.46
N GLY A 157 -14.01 16.72 -8.40
CA GLY A 157 -13.17 17.59 -9.20
C GLY A 157 -13.97 18.39 -10.24
N PRO A 158 -13.30 19.23 -11.05
CA PRO A 158 -13.95 20.18 -11.94
C PRO A 158 -14.53 19.55 -13.22
N GLU A 159 -14.21 18.29 -13.50
CA GLU A 159 -14.56 17.61 -14.74
C GLU A 159 -15.40 16.34 -14.46
N TYR A 160 -16.37 16.03 -15.32
CA TYR A 160 -17.09 14.75 -15.33
C TYR A 160 -16.75 13.97 -16.60
N ILE A 161 -15.81 13.03 -16.48
CA ILE A 161 -15.19 12.36 -17.63
C ILE A 161 -15.19 10.83 -17.47
N SER A 162 -15.09 10.11 -18.58
CA SER A 162 -15.04 8.65 -18.57
C SER A 162 -13.66 8.12 -18.17
N TYR A 163 -13.60 6.91 -17.61
CA TYR A 163 -12.31 6.24 -17.36
C TYR A 163 -11.48 6.10 -18.65
N GLN A 164 -12.14 5.88 -19.80
CA GLN A 164 -11.47 5.84 -21.11
C GLN A 164 -10.77 7.17 -21.40
N THR A 165 -11.45 8.29 -21.20
CA THR A 165 -10.88 9.64 -21.36
C THR A 165 -9.71 9.86 -20.39
N MET A 166 -9.81 9.37 -19.16
CA MET A 166 -8.71 9.42 -18.19
C MET A 166 -7.49 8.63 -18.69
N PHE A 167 -7.68 7.40 -19.20
CA PHE A 167 -6.60 6.62 -19.82
C PHE A 167 -5.96 7.34 -21.00
N GLU A 168 -6.76 7.87 -21.93
CA GLU A 168 -6.27 8.59 -23.13
C GLU A 168 -5.43 9.81 -22.74
N ARG A 169 -5.93 10.62 -21.80
CA ARG A 169 -5.22 11.79 -21.28
C ARG A 169 -3.95 11.39 -20.55
N PHE A 170 -3.97 10.34 -19.74
CA PHE A 170 -2.78 9.86 -19.04
C PHE A 170 -1.72 9.30 -19.99
N ILE A 171 -2.10 8.53 -21.01
CA ILE A 171 -1.15 8.06 -22.05
C ILE A 171 -0.45 9.24 -22.70
N LYS A 172 -1.20 10.31 -23.02
CA LYS A 172 -0.64 11.55 -23.58
C LYS A 172 0.31 12.25 -22.61
N ILE A 173 -0.08 12.41 -21.34
CA ILE A 173 0.72 13.11 -20.32
C ILE A 173 2.00 12.33 -19.97
N SER A 174 1.91 11.01 -19.84
CA SER A 174 3.05 10.13 -19.51
C SER A 174 4.08 10.00 -20.64
N GLY A 175 3.76 10.48 -21.85
CA GLY A 175 4.61 10.35 -23.03
C GLY A 175 4.76 8.91 -23.54
N LYS A 176 3.97 7.96 -23.04
CA LYS A 176 4.02 6.56 -23.46
C LYS A 176 3.22 6.37 -24.76
N LYS A 177 3.73 5.53 -25.67
CA LYS A 177 3.01 5.12 -26.88
C LYS A 177 2.22 3.85 -26.61
N ARG A 178 0.94 3.98 -26.22
CA ARG A 178 0.06 2.86 -25.89
C ARG A 178 -1.14 2.81 -26.82
N TRP A 179 -1.51 1.60 -27.22
CA TRP A 179 -2.70 1.38 -28.05
C TRP A 179 -3.89 1.12 -27.15
N LEU A 180 -4.97 1.89 -27.29
CA LEU A 180 -6.20 1.69 -26.53
C LEU A 180 -7.25 1.05 -27.45
N ILE A 181 -7.51 -0.25 -27.25
CA ILE A 181 -8.42 -1.03 -28.09
C ILE A 181 -9.56 -1.57 -27.22
N PRO A 182 -10.70 -0.88 -27.15
CA PRO A 182 -11.84 -1.35 -26.36
C PRO A 182 -12.35 -2.71 -26.84
N VAL A 183 -12.47 -3.68 -25.93
CA VAL A 183 -12.97 -5.02 -26.25
C VAL A 183 -14.34 -5.26 -25.60
N PRO A 184 -15.29 -5.91 -26.28
CA PRO A 184 -16.62 -6.16 -25.74
C PRO A 184 -16.65 -7.34 -24.76
N LEU A 185 -15.67 -7.43 -23.86
CA LEU A 185 -15.59 -8.48 -22.84
C LEU A 185 -16.45 -8.11 -21.63
N PRO A 186 -17.36 -8.99 -21.18
CA PRO A 186 -18.08 -8.82 -19.92
C PRO A 186 -17.12 -8.82 -18.72
N THR A 187 -17.39 -7.96 -17.74
CA THR A 187 -16.53 -7.71 -16.57
C THR A 187 -16.20 -8.97 -15.78
N ARG A 188 -17.15 -9.93 -15.73
CA ARG A 188 -16.98 -11.24 -15.06
C ARG A 188 -15.85 -12.10 -15.60
N PHE A 189 -15.36 -11.83 -16.82
CA PHE A 189 -14.27 -12.60 -17.44
C PHE A 189 -12.89 -11.97 -17.24
N ILE A 190 -12.82 -10.78 -16.63
CA ILE A 190 -11.53 -10.19 -16.27
C ILE A 190 -11.01 -10.99 -15.09
N SER A 191 -9.97 -11.79 -15.32
CA SER A 191 -9.40 -12.58 -14.25
C SER A 191 -8.72 -11.64 -13.25
N VAL A 192 -9.08 -11.79 -11.98
CA VAL A 192 -8.37 -11.18 -10.84
C VAL A 192 -6.87 -11.48 -10.93
N TRP A 193 -6.51 -12.65 -11.45
CA TRP A 193 -5.14 -13.04 -11.77
C TRP A 193 -4.46 -12.14 -12.80
N PHE A 194 -5.13 -11.74 -13.89
CA PHE A 194 -4.57 -10.83 -14.89
C PHE A 194 -4.28 -9.45 -14.29
N ILE A 195 -5.21 -8.90 -13.50
CA ILE A 195 -5.02 -7.64 -12.79
C ILE A 195 -3.84 -7.76 -11.82
N SER A 196 -3.82 -8.82 -11.00
CA SER A 196 -2.71 -9.13 -10.08
C SER A 196 -1.38 -9.37 -10.80
N MET A 197 -1.37 -9.66 -12.10
CA MET A 197 -0.13 -9.76 -12.87
C MET A 197 0.40 -8.37 -13.26
N ILE A 198 -0.50 -7.48 -13.66
CA ILE A 198 -0.16 -6.22 -14.31
C ILE A 198 -0.05 -5.06 -13.33
N THR A 199 -0.82 -5.04 -12.25
CA THR A 199 -0.69 -4.02 -11.21
C THR A 199 -0.10 -4.59 -9.95
N SER A 200 0.67 -3.80 -9.22
CA SER A 200 1.18 -4.14 -7.90
C SER A 200 0.21 -3.78 -6.77
N VAL A 201 -0.91 -3.12 -7.07
CA VAL A 201 -1.97 -2.86 -6.11
C VAL A 201 -2.50 -4.17 -5.52
N PRO A 202 -2.75 -4.26 -4.21
CA PRO A 202 -3.27 -5.48 -3.59
C PRO A 202 -4.53 -5.97 -4.30
N THR A 203 -4.57 -7.28 -4.55
CA THR A 203 -5.58 -7.93 -5.39
C THR A 203 -7.00 -7.75 -4.83
N SER A 204 -7.15 -7.74 -3.50
CA SER A 204 -8.41 -7.48 -2.81
C SER A 204 -8.96 -6.08 -3.11
N ILE A 205 -8.10 -5.05 -2.98
CA ILE A 205 -8.43 -3.66 -3.35
C ILE A 205 -8.80 -3.55 -4.83
N ALA A 206 -7.98 -4.14 -5.72
CA ALA A 206 -8.23 -4.05 -7.15
C ALA A 206 -9.54 -4.72 -7.58
N SER A 207 -9.86 -5.88 -7.00
CA SER A 207 -11.13 -6.59 -7.24
C SER A 207 -12.33 -5.76 -6.79
N ALA A 208 -12.29 -5.20 -5.58
CA ALA A 208 -13.34 -4.36 -5.02
C ALA A 208 -13.59 -3.10 -5.86
N LEU A 209 -12.52 -2.44 -6.32
CA LEU A 209 -12.61 -1.27 -7.17
C LEU A 209 -13.27 -1.60 -8.51
N ILE A 210 -12.82 -2.63 -9.22
CA ILE A 210 -13.32 -3.01 -10.55
C ILE A 210 -14.83 -3.32 -10.54
N GLN A 211 -15.32 -3.93 -9.46
CA GLN A 211 -16.76 -4.14 -9.30
C GLN A 211 -17.53 -2.81 -9.20
N GLY A 212 -16.94 -1.79 -8.57
CA GLY A 212 -17.48 -0.44 -8.45
C GLY A 212 -17.43 0.41 -9.73
N LEU A 213 -16.54 0.12 -10.68
CA LEU A 213 -16.35 0.95 -11.90
C LEU A 213 -17.47 0.79 -12.95
N ASN A 214 -18.43 -0.13 -12.76
CA ASN A 214 -19.49 -0.38 -13.73
C ASN A 214 -20.60 0.69 -13.74
N HIS A 215 -20.54 1.68 -12.86
CA HIS A 215 -21.59 2.68 -12.67
C HIS A 215 -21.05 4.09 -12.91
N ASP A 216 -21.92 4.94 -13.48
CA ASP A 216 -21.70 6.38 -13.49
C ASP A 216 -21.80 6.91 -12.04
N LEU A 217 -20.82 7.71 -11.64
CA LEU A 217 -20.72 8.30 -10.30
C LEU A 217 -20.80 9.82 -10.41
N PRO A 218 -22.01 10.39 -10.65
CA PRO A 218 -22.19 11.83 -10.55
C PRO A 218 -21.99 12.27 -9.09
N ALA A 219 -21.40 13.44 -8.91
CA ALA A 219 -21.10 14.01 -7.60
C ALA A 219 -21.45 15.50 -7.60
N ASP A 220 -22.19 15.96 -6.58
CA ASP A 220 -22.45 17.39 -6.41
C ASP A 220 -21.48 18.01 -5.40
N GLY A 221 -20.34 18.51 -5.90
CA GLY A 221 -19.32 19.16 -5.09
C GLY A 221 -19.66 20.59 -4.63
N LYS A 222 -20.76 21.20 -5.11
CA LYS A 222 -21.05 22.62 -4.85
C LYS A 222 -21.24 22.94 -3.36
N PRO A 223 -21.96 22.13 -2.55
CA PRO A 223 -22.14 22.45 -1.13
C PRO A 223 -20.82 22.48 -0.36
N LEU A 224 -19.90 21.56 -0.66
CA LEU A 224 -18.58 21.51 -0.03
C LEU A 224 -17.67 22.66 -0.49
N GLN A 225 -17.70 22.98 -1.78
CA GLN A 225 -16.97 24.13 -2.34
C GLN A 225 -17.45 25.46 -1.76
N ALA A 226 -18.76 25.60 -1.50
CA ALA A 226 -19.29 26.78 -0.84
C ALA A 226 -18.83 26.90 0.61
N LEU A 227 -18.69 25.77 1.32
CA LEU A 227 -18.20 25.74 2.70
C LEU A 227 -16.69 26.02 2.78
N ILE A 228 -15.90 25.41 1.90
CA ILE A 228 -14.42 25.52 1.86
C ILE A 228 -14.02 25.87 0.41
N PRO A 229 -14.03 27.16 0.04
CA PRO A 229 -13.68 27.58 -1.32
C PRO A 229 -12.21 27.31 -1.63
N GLN A 230 -11.94 26.67 -2.78
CA GLN A 230 -10.59 26.42 -3.27
C GLN A 230 -10.57 26.27 -4.81
N PRO A 231 -9.44 26.55 -5.48
CA PRO A 231 -9.26 26.21 -6.88
C PRO A 231 -9.16 24.69 -7.04
N LEU A 232 -9.96 24.13 -7.96
CA LEU A 232 -9.94 22.70 -8.25
C LEU A 232 -8.99 22.39 -9.40
N GLN A 233 -8.12 21.40 -9.19
CA GLN A 233 -7.23 20.91 -10.23
C GLN A 233 -8.01 20.02 -11.20
N THR A 234 -7.77 20.23 -12.49
CA THR A 234 -8.21 19.33 -13.56
C THR A 234 -7.54 17.95 -13.43
N PHE A 235 -8.08 16.95 -14.11
CA PHE A 235 -7.47 15.63 -14.15
C PHE A 235 -6.02 15.72 -14.66
N ASP A 236 -5.77 16.50 -15.70
CA ASP A 236 -4.46 16.65 -16.33
C ASP A 236 -3.43 17.29 -15.38
N GLU A 237 -3.83 18.29 -14.60
CA GLU A 237 -2.99 18.93 -13.58
C GLU A 237 -2.66 17.96 -12.46
N ALA A 238 -3.67 17.27 -11.92
CA ALA A 238 -3.48 16.29 -10.85
C ALA A 238 -2.54 15.15 -11.26
N VAL A 239 -2.65 14.64 -12.50
CA VAL A 239 -1.74 13.62 -13.03
C VAL A 239 -0.31 14.17 -13.17
N LYS A 240 -0.13 15.35 -13.74
CA LYS A 240 1.20 15.96 -13.89
C LYS A 240 1.88 16.16 -12.55
N GLU A 241 1.14 16.66 -11.55
CA GLU A 241 1.66 16.87 -10.21
C GLU A 241 2.01 15.55 -9.52
N THR A 242 1.15 14.55 -9.67
CA THR A 242 1.41 13.19 -9.16
C THR A 242 2.70 12.61 -9.75
N LEU A 243 2.91 12.74 -11.06
CA LEU A 243 4.13 12.29 -11.73
C LEU A 243 5.37 13.09 -11.29
N ARG A 244 5.21 14.38 -10.99
CA ARG A 244 6.31 15.25 -10.52
C ARG A 244 6.79 14.87 -9.13
N ARG A 245 5.87 14.39 -8.27
CA ARG A 245 6.10 14.01 -6.87
C ARG A 245 6.39 12.52 -6.67
N GLU A 246 6.70 11.78 -7.72
CA GLU A 246 6.94 10.33 -7.61
C GLU A 246 8.15 9.98 -6.72
N ASP A 247 9.13 10.88 -6.56
CA ASP A 247 10.28 10.66 -5.67
C ASP A 247 9.94 10.75 -4.17
N GLU A 248 8.85 11.44 -3.81
CA GLU A 248 8.37 11.56 -2.43
C GLU A 248 7.90 10.20 -1.88
N VAL A 249 7.54 9.24 -2.73
CA VAL A 249 7.12 7.89 -2.32
C VAL A 249 8.21 7.16 -1.51
N VAL A 250 9.47 7.44 -1.84
CA VAL A 250 10.63 6.84 -1.17
C VAL A 250 11.01 7.61 0.10
N ASP A 251 10.44 8.79 0.31
CA ASP A 251 10.59 9.56 1.54
C ASP A 251 9.63 9.04 2.63
N SER A 252 9.76 7.75 2.95
CA SER A 252 8.88 7.07 3.90
C SER A 252 9.66 6.20 4.88
N ALA A 253 9.02 5.91 6.01
CA ALA A 253 9.57 5.03 7.05
C ALA A 253 9.90 3.62 6.52
N ASP A 254 9.24 3.20 5.44
CA ASP A 254 9.51 1.94 4.77
C ASP A 254 10.89 1.88 4.11
N TRP A 255 11.40 3.03 3.69
CA TRP A 255 12.72 3.18 3.09
C TRP A 255 13.75 3.77 4.06
N GLY A 256 13.39 3.93 5.33
CA GLY A 256 14.27 4.50 6.35
C GLY A 256 14.67 5.95 6.09
N TYR A 257 13.94 6.66 5.22
CA TYR A 257 14.33 7.99 4.71
C TYR A 257 15.74 8.01 4.09
N ASP A 258 16.17 6.88 3.50
CA ASP A 258 17.53 6.72 2.99
C ASP A 258 17.78 7.56 1.71
N PRO A 259 18.81 8.43 1.68
CA PRO A 259 19.09 9.28 0.52
C PRO A 259 19.42 8.52 -0.77
N GLU A 260 20.01 7.33 -0.67
CA GLU A 260 20.37 6.52 -1.83
C GLU A 260 19.14 5.84 -2.44
N ALA A 261 18.19 5.42 -1.60
CA ALA A 261 16.89 4.95 -2.07
C ALA A 261 16.20 6.03 -2.91
N ARG A 262 16.19 7.28 -2.41
CA ARG A 262 15.65 8.44 -3.15
C ARG A 262 16.38 8.70 -4.46
N ALA A 263 17.72 8.66 -4.46
CA ALA A 263 18.53 8.88 -5.66
C ALA A 263 18.33 7.80 -6.74
N ARG A 264 18.03 6.56 -6.33
CA ARG A 264 17.83 5.41 -7.22
C ARG A 264 16.40 5.28 -7.72
N TRP A 265 15.42 5.86 -7.02
CA TRP A 265 14.04 5.89 -7.49
C TRP A 265 13.93 6.59 -8.84
N ARG A 266 13.12 6.03 -9.74
CA ARG A 266 12.89 6.60 -11.06
C ARG A 266 11.39 6.76 -11.31
N PRO A 267 10.99 7.82 -12.03
CA PRO A 267 9.61 7.96 -12.45
C PRO A 267 9.08 6.73 -13.18
N GLY A 268 7.83 6.35 -12.89
CA GLY A 268 7.18 5.16 -13.46
C GLY A 268 7.48 3.83 -12.76
N TYR A 269 8.15 3.84 -11.61
CA TYR A 269 8.18 2.67 -10.73
C TYR A 269 6.79 2.48 -10.10
N GLY A 270 6.38 1.23 -9.92
CA GLY A 270 5.13 0.93 -9.23
C GLY A 270 5.13 1.49 -7.80
N PHE A 271 4.11 2.27 -7.43
CA PHE A 271 3.93 2.81 -6.08
C PHE A 271 3.77 1.68 -5.08
N TYR A 272 2.90 0.71 -5.37
CA TYR A 272 2.77 -0.48 -4.54
C TYR A 272 3.86 -1.49 -4.89
N PRO A 273 4.46 -2.15 -3.88
CA PRO A 273 5.40 -3.23 -4.13
C PRO A 273 4.68 -4.54 -4.44
N LYS A 274 5.23 -5.31 -5.37
CA LYS A 274 5.09 -6.77 -5.36
C LYS A 274 5.82 -7.34 -4.15
N HIS A 275 5.37 -8.48 -3.63
CA HIS A 275 6.08 -9.14 -2.54
C HIS A 275 6.05 -10.66 -2.64
N ALA A 276 7.09 -11.27 -2.08
CA ALA A 276 7.23 -12.71 -1.92
C ALA A 276 7.98 -12.97 -0.62
N GLY A 277 7.50 -13.92 0.17
CA GLY A 277 8.05 -14.16 1.50
C GLY A 277 7.47 -15.39 2.16
N CYS A 278 7.89 -15.64 3.38
CA CYS A 278 7.38 -16.71 4.23
C CYS A 278 7.18 -16.19 5.65
N GLU A 279 5.98 -16.39 6.16
CA GLU A 279 5.66 -16.25 7.58
C GLU A 279 5.79 -17.61 8.25
N LEU A 280 6.37 -17.65 9.45
CA LEU A 280 6.58 -18.87 10.22
C LEU A 280 6.47 -18.56 11.71
N ASP A 281 5.70 -19.38 12.42
CA ASP A 281 5.63 -19.36 13.89
C ASP A 281 6.76 -20.22 14.48
N THR A 282 7.34 -19.77 15.58
CA THR A 282 8.45 -20.44 16.29
C THR A 282 8.36 -20.19 17.80
N GLN A 283 8.99 -21.07 18.58
CA GLN A 283 9.12 -20.94 20.02
C GLN A 283 10.35 -20.12 20.43
N ALA A 284 11.25 -19.80 19.49
CA ALA A 284 12.41 -18.97 19.77
C ALA A 284 12.03 -17.58 20.31
N SER A 285 12.84 -17.08 21.23
CA SER A 285 12.76 -15.74 21.79
C SER A 285 12.98 -14.68 20.71
N SER A 286 12.40 -13.50 20.95
CA SER A 286 12.61 -12.34 20.07
C SER A 286 14.08 -11.95 20.01
N GLU A 287 14.82 -12.14 21.11
CA GLU A 287 16.25 -11.91 21.26
C GLU A 287 17.07 -12.86 20.40
N ALA A 288 16.75 -14.15 20.40
CA ALA A 288 17.43 -15.13 19.57
C ALA A 288 17.19 -14.88 18.08
N LEU A 289 15.93 -14.66 17.69
CA LEU A 289 15.58 -14.30 16.31
C LEU A 289 16.32 -13.04 15.86
N TRP A 290 16.35 -12.00 16.71
CA TRP A 290 17.06 -10.76 16.42
C TRP A 290 18.57 -10.95 16.32
N HIS A 291 19.15 -11.79 17.18
CA HIS A 291 20.56 -12.13 17.11
C HIS A 291 20.90 -12.83 15.79
N VAL A 292 20.16 -13.87 15.44
CA VAL A 292 20.38 -14.68 14.22
C VAL A 292 20.18 -13.84 12.97
N VAL A 293 19.11 -13.04 12.87
CA VAL A 293 18.87 -12.16 11.70
C VAL A 293 20.03 -11.20 11.45
N GLN A 294 20.67 -10.67 12.50
CA GLN A 294 21.85 -9.81 12.38
C GLN A 294 23.11 -10.56 11.89
N GLN A 295 23.11 -11.90 11.87
CA GLN A 295 24.20 -12.71 11.32
C GLN A 295 24.15 -12.86 9.79
N LEU A 296 23.25 -12.14 9.10
CA LEU A 296 23.17 -12.11 7.64
C LEU A 296 24.51 -11.72 6.99
N GLY A 297 24.95 -12.47 5.97
CA GLY A 297 26.27 -12.32 5.33
C GLY A 297 27.44 -12.83 6.17
N GLY A 298 27.17 -13.48 7.31
CA GLY A 298 28.16 -14.11 8.17
C GLY A 298 28.47 -15.55 7.75
N LYS A 299 28.77 -16.42 8.72
CA LYS A 299 29.14 -17.83 8.48
C LYS A 299 28.09 -18.61 7.67
N GLU A 300 26.81 -18.34 7.90
CA GLU A 300 25.69 -18.98 7.20
C GLU A 300 25.34 -18.29 5.86
N GLY A 301 26.03 -17.20 5.51
CA GLY A 301 25.71 -16.37 4.34
C GLY A 301 24.31 -15.77 4.44
N TYR A 302 23.44 -16.10 3.48
CA TYR A 302 22.02 -15.73 3.45
C TYR A 302 21.11 -16.77 4.11
N PHE A 303 21.65 -17.64 4.98
CA PHE A 303 20.99 -18.76 5.66
C PHE A 303 20.50 -19.90 4.76
N TYR A 304 20.13 -19.64 3.51
CA TYR A 304 19.60 -20.66 2.62
C TYR A 304 19.90 -20.40 1.14
N ALA A 305 20.13 -21.49 0.40
CA ALA A 305 20.38 -21.48 -1.04
C ALA A 305 21.44 -20.45 -1.49
N ASN A 306 22.54 -20.33 -0.73
CA ASN A 306 23.66 -19.40 -0.97
C ASN A 306 24.17 -19.41 -2.42
N ILE A 307 24.12 -20.55 -3.11
CA ILE A 307 24.51 -20.66 -4.53
C ILE A 307 23.66 -19.75 -5.42
N LEU A 308 22.35 -19.63 -5.18
CA LEU A 308 21.47 -18.76 -5.99
C LEU A 308 21.80 -17.28 -5.79
N TRP A 309 22.14 -16.88 -4.57
CA TRP A 309 22.62 -15.53 -4.27
C TRP A 309 23.95 -15.23 -4.97
N GLN A 310 24.88 -16.18 -4.97
CA GLN A 310 26.15 -16.05 -5.69
C GLN A 310 25.96 -15.97 -7.21
N ILE A 311 25.04 -16.75 -7.79
CA ILE A 311 24.70 -16.64 -9.22
C ILE A 311 24.20 -15.24 -9.53
N ARG A 312 23.30 -14.71 -8.69
CA ARG A 312 22.76 -13.36 -8.88
C ARG A 312 23.82 -12.26 -8.76
N ALA A 313 24.75 -12.40 -7.81
CA ALA A 313 25.89 -11.51 -7.65
C ALA A 313 26.79 -11.51 -8.91
N ARG A 314 27.16 -12.69 -9.42
CA ARG A 314 27.94 -12.81 -10.66
C ARG A 314 27.24 -12.19 -11.87
N MET A 315 25.91 -12.35 -11.99
CA MET A 315 25.13 -11.69 -13.03
C MET A 315 25.23 -10.15 -12.94
N ASP A 316 25.28 -9.61 -11.74
CA ASP A 316 25.43 -8.18 -11.50
C ASP A 316 26.82 -7.66 -11.91
N ASP A 317 27.85 -8.42 -11.54
CA ASP A 317 29.25 -8.10 -11.85
C ASP A 317 29.51 -8.11 -13.35
N MET A 318 28.89 -9.04 -14.09
CA MET A 318 28.95 -9.06 -15.56
C MET A 318 28.37 -7.79 -16.20
N ILE A 319 27.47 -7.09 -15.50
CA ILE A 319 26.85 -5.83 -15.96
C ILE A 319 27.60 -4.61 -15.36
N GLY A 320 28.75 -4.83 -14.72
CA GLY A 320 29.65 -3.80 -14.22
C GLY A 320 29.01 -2.88 -13.19
N ASN A 321 28.26 -3.42 -12.23
CA ASN A 321 27.65 -2.61 -11.17
C ASN A 321 28.64 -2.22 -10.05
N GLY A 322 29.74 -2.96 -9.88
CA GLY A 322 30.79 -2.62 -8.92
C GLY A 322 30.33 -2.72 -7.45
N VAL A 323 29.46 -3.69 -7.15
CA VAL A 323 28.92 -3.91 -5.81
C VAL A 323 30.01 -4.36 -4.84
N VAL A 324 29.98 -3.81 -3.63
CA VAL A 324 30.84 -4.27 -2.53
C VAL A 324 30.20 -5.49 -1.88
N TYR A 325 30.91 -6.61 -1.93
CA TYR A 325 30.52 -7.85 -1.25
C TYR A 325 31.24 -8.00 0.09
N GLY A 326 30.61 -8.69 1.04
CA GLY A 326 31.04 -8.81 2.42
C GLY A 326 30.11 -8.09 3.40
N ARG A 327 30.45 -8.17 4.69
CA ARG A 327 29.75 -7.49 5.79
C ARG A 327 30.76 -6.81 6.74
N PRO A 328 30.34 -5.84 7.55
CA PRO A 328 31.19 -5.26 8.60
C PRO A 328 31.73 -6.33 9.56
N GLN A 329 32.96 -6.16 10.03
CA GLN A 329 33.60 -7.02 11.03
C GLN A 329 33.08 -6.72 12.44
N ARG A 330 31.77 -6.88 12.63
CA ARG A 330 31.07 -6.78 13.91
C ARG A 330 29.87 -7.72 13.92
N ASP A 331 29.45 -8.09 15.13
CA ASP A 331 28.39 -9.08 15.34
C ASP A 331 26.99 -8.50 15.06
N THR A 332 26.81 -7.18 15.21
CA THR A 332 25.54 -6.49 15.00
C THR A 332 25.60 -5.58 13.78
N LEU A 333 24.48 -5.49 13.06
CA LEU A 333 24.34 -4.57 11.93
C LEU A 333 23.81 -3.21 12.40
N GLU A 334 24.25 -2.13 11.79
CA GLU A 334 23.69 -0.77 11.96
C GLU A 334 23.16 -0.22 10.64
N ILE A 335 22.37 0.86 10.74
CA ILE A 335 21.87 1.60 9.58
C ILE A 335 23.06 2.10 8.75
N GLY A 336 23.00 1.88 7.44
CA GLY A 336 24.05 2.21 6.47
C GLY A 336 25.02 1.06 6.18
N ASP A 337 25.00 -0.03 6.96
CA ASP A 337 25.89 -1.18 6.70
C ASP A 337 25.60 -1.85 5.37
N LEU A 338 26.69 -2.25 4.69
CA LEU A 338 26.63 -3.02 3.46
C LEU A 338 26.84 -4.51 3.75
N VAL A 339 25.92 -5.36 3.28
CA VAL A 339 25.95 -6.81 3.41
C VAL A 339 25.76 -7.42 2.02
N ASP A 340 26.83 -7.86 1.38
CA ASP A 340 26.79 -8.55 0.08
C ASP A 340 25.97 -7.82 -1.00
N GLY A 341 26.13 -6.49 -1.06
CA GLY A 341 25.37 -5.63 -1.97
C GLY A 341 23.99 -5.21 -1.50
N TRP A 342 23.63 -5.49 -0.26
CA TRP A 342 22.45 -4.96 0.40
C TRP A 342 22.84 -3.87 1.39
N LYS A 343 22.03 -2.82 1.52
CA LYS A 343 22.27 -1.76 2.49
C LYS A 343 21.23 -1.79 3.59
N VAL A 344 21.63 -1.80 4.85
CA VAL A 344 20.69 -1.69 5.97
C VAL A 344 20.07 -0.30 5.99
N ILE A 345 18.75 -0.22 5.82
CA ILE A 345 17.99 1.04 5.77
C ILE A 345 17.11 1.25 7.01
N THR A 346 16.68 0.16 7.65
CA THR A 346 15.83 0.23 8.84
C THR A 346 16.28 -0.77 9.88
N LYS A 347 16.44 -0.31 11.13
CA LYS A 347 16.74 -1.14 12.29
C LYS A 347 15.80 -0.77 13.44
N LYS A 348 14.89 -1.67 13.78
CA LYS A 348 14.01 -1.59 14.96
C LYS A 348 14.30 -2.82 15.83
N PRO A 349 15.06 -2.66 16.94
CA PRO A 349 15.46 -3.78 17.78
C PRO A 349 14.32 -4.72 18.14
N LEU A 350 14.57 -6.03 18.04
CA LEU A 350 13.61 -7.12 18.33
C LEU A 350 12.34 -7.12 17.47
N ARG A 351 12.23 -6.24 16.46
CA ARG A 351 11.00 -6.04 15.70
C ARG A 351 11.20 -6.10 14.20
N GLN A 352 12.21 -5.41 13.67
CA GLN A 352 12.37 -5.28 12.23
C GLN A 352 13.81 -4.94 11.81
N LEU A 353 14.30 -5.64 10.80
CA LEU A 353 15.49 -5.28 10.04
C LEU A 353 15.11 -5.21 8.56
N ALA A 354 15.45 -4.12 7.87
CA ALA A 354 15.22 -3.97 6.44
C ALA A 354 16.50 -3.60 5.70
N LEU A 355 16.72 -4.26 4.56
CA LEU A 355 17.86 -4.00 3.69
C LEU A 355 17.39 -3.64 2.28
N MET A 356 17.92 -2.55 1.72
CA MET A 356 17.71 -2.15 0.34
C MET A 356 18.58 -2.98 -0.60
N PHE A 357 17.99 -3.36 -1.74
CA PHE A 357 18.66 -4.11 -2.80
C PHE A 357 19.62 -3.22 -3.61
N GLY A 358 20.94 -3.44 -3.52
CA GLY A 358 21.98 -2.62 -4.18
C GLY A 358 22.33 -3.01 -5.62
N MET A 359 21.88 -4.18 -6.09
CA MET A 359 22.20 -4.69 -7.43
C MET A 359 21.41 -3.99 -8.55
N LYS A 360 21.92 -4.02 -9.80
CA LYS A 360 21.22 -3.51 -10.98
C LYS A 360 20.04 -4.40 -11.32
N ALA A 361 18.84 -3.83 -11.32
CA ALA A 361 17.62 -4.50 -11.76
C ALA A 361 16.58 -3.46 -12.22
N PRO A 362 15.59 -3.85 -13.04
CA PRO A 362 14.54 -2.95 -13.53
C PRO A 362 13.49 -2.65 -12.45
N GLY A 363 13.90 -1.97 -11.38
CA GLY A 363 13.05 -1.62 -10.25
C GLY A 363 13.88 -1.42 -8.97
N LEU A 364 13.20 -1.17 -7.86
CA LEU A 364 13.82 -1.04 -6.56
C LEU A 364 13.16 -2.00 -5.57
N GLY A 365 13.96 -2.67 -4.75
CA GLY A 365 13.45 -3.62 -3.78
C GLY A 365 14.11 -3.52 -2.42
N ARG A 366 13.45 -4.11 -1.43
CA ARG A 366 13.96 -4.27 -0.07
C ARG A 366 13.64 -5.66 0.46
N LEU A 367 14.52 -6.20 1.28
CA LEU A 367 14.32 -7.43 2.04
C LEU A 367 14.06 -7.06 3.50
N THR A 368 12.97 -7.56 4.06
CA THR A 368 12.57 -7.30 5.44
C THR A 368 12.50 -8.57 6.25
N PHE A 369 13.03 -8.51 7.46
CA PHE A 369 12.85 -9.49 8.52
C PHE A 369 12.02 -8.83 9.62
N SER A 370 10.82 -9.33 9.87
CA SER A 370 9.92 -8.81 10.90
C SER A 370 9.67 -9.87 11.96
N ILE A 371 9.69 -9.47 13.22
CA ILE A 371 9.44 -10.32 14.39
C ILE A 371 8.22 -9.75 15.10
N LYS A 372 7.20 -10.59 15.25
CA LYS A 372 5.99 -10.27 16.01
C LYS A 372 5.92 -11.18 17.23
N ASP A 373 5.95 -10.57 18.41
CA ASP A 373 5.77 -11.28 19.67
C ASP A 373 4.27 -11.48 19.91
N LEU A 374 3.83 -12.74 19.99
CA LEU A 374 2.45 -13.13 20.26
C LEU A 374 2.28 -13.65 21.70
N GLY A 375 3.30 -13.50 22.55
CA GLY A 375 3.34 -13.96 23.93
C GLY A 375 3.98 -15.34 24.05
N ASP A 376 3.18 -16.39 23.88
CA ASP A 376 3.61 -17.79 23.99
C ASP A 376 4.52 -18.21 22.82
N ARG A 377 4.38 -17.57 21.67
CA ARG A 377 5.17 -17.83 20.45
C ARG A 377 5.53 -16.54 19.73
N ARG A 378 6.53 -16.62 18.85
CA ARG A 378 6.93 -15.51 17.98
C ARG A 378 6.60 -15.89 16.54
N GLN A 379 6.27 -14.88 15.75
CA GLN A 379 6.11 -15.02 14.31
C GLN A 379 7.22 -14.26 13.60
N LEU A 380 7.96 -14.98 12.76
CA LEU A 380 8.99 -14.44 11.88
C LEU A 380 8.41 -14.30 10.46
N ASP A 381 8.46 -13.09 9.90
CA ASP A 381 8.16 -12.82 8.49
C ASP A 381 9.43 -12.42 7.75
N VAL A 382 9.77 -13.20 6.73
CA VAL A 382 10.92 -12.95 5.85
C VAL A 382 10.39 -12.65 4.46
N ARG A 383 10.55 -11.41 3.99
CA ARG A 383 9.84 -10.93 2.80
C ARG A 383 10.64 -9.97 1.95
N ALA A 384 10.66 -10.21 0.65
CA ALA A 384 11.12 -9.24 -0.32
C ALA A 384 9.95 -8.42 -0.85
N TRP A 385 10.19 -7.12 -1.00
CA TRP A 385 9.30 -6.13 -1.58
C TRP A 385 9.97 -5.55 -2.83
N TRP A 386 9.20 -5.36 -3.89
CA TRP A 386 9.71 -4.99 -5.21
C TRP A 386 8.80 -3.99 -5.91
N HIS A 387 9.32 -2.81 -6.19
CA HIS A 387 8.66 -1.77 -6.98
C HIS A 387 9.13 -1.90 -8.43
N PRO A 388 8.33 -2.49 -9.34
CA PRO A 388 8.75 -2.78 -10.69
C PRO A 388 8.87 -1.52 -11.55
N ALA A 389 9.92 -1.43 -12.35
CA ALA A 389 10.06 -0.42 -13.40
C ALA A 389 9.27 -0.83 -14.65
N GLY A 390 7.98 -0.51 -14.68
CA GLY A 390 7.15 -0.83 -15.84
C GLY A 390 7.09 -2.34 -16.16
N PHE A 391 6.95 -2.65 -17.45
CA PHE A 391 6.91 -4.03 -17.96
C PHE A 391 8.17 -4.85 -17.65
N SER A 392 9.37 -4.30 -17.83
CA SER A 392 10.62 -5.04 -17.59
C SER A 392 10.81 -5.39 -16.11
N GLY A 393 10.36 -4.52 -15.22
CA GLY A 393 10.33 -4.79 -13.78
C GLY A 393 9.40 -5.92 -13.38
N LEU A 394 8.23 -6.01 -14.01
CA LEU A 394 7.31 -7.12 -13.80
C LEU A 394 7.86 -8.43 -14.37
N LEU A 395 8.42 -8.40 -15.58
CA LEU A 395 9.02 -9.58 -16.19
C LEU A 395 10.15 -10.13 -15.31
N TYR A 396 11.05 -9.26 -14.83
CA TYR A 396 12.09 -9.64 -13.88
C TYR A 396 11.50 -10.28 -12.61
N TRP A 397 10.46 -9.66 -12.04
CA TRP A 397 9.78 -10.18 -10.86
C TRP A 397 9.23 -11.60 -11.07
N PHE A 398 8.50 -11.84 -12.17
CA PHE A 398 7.89 -13.15 -12.44
C PHE A 398 8.91 -14.23 -12.75
N VAL A 399 9.99 -13.90 -13.48
CA VAL A 399 11.08 -14.84 -13.74
C VAL A 399 11.76 -15.27 -12.44
N MET A 400 11.94 -14.33 -11.50
CA MET A 400 12.59 -14.61 -10.21
C MET A 400 11.65 -15.22 -9.16
N MET A 401 10.33 -15.17 -9.36
CA MET A 401 9.33 -15.56 -8.37
C MET A 401 9.50 -17.00 -7.84
N PRO A 402 9.74 -18.05 -8.67
CA PRO A 402 9.96 -19.40 -8.16
C PRO A 402 11.20 -19.49 -7.24
N ALA A 403 12.29 -18.80 -7.62
CA ALA A 403 13.50 -18.76 -6.80
C ALA A 403 13.25 -18.02 -5.49
N HIS A 404 12.54 -16.88 -5.52
CA HIS A 404 12.17 -16.12 -4.32
C HIS A 404 11.35 -16.97 -3.34
N LEU A 405 10.30 -17.66 -3.80
CA LEU A 405 9.48 -18.51 -2.92
C LEU A 405 10.30 -19.64 -2.28
N PHE A 406 11.19 -20.26 -3.05
CA PHE A 406 12.08 -21.30 -2.55
C PHE A 406 13.08 -20.77 -1.52
N ILE A 407 13.74 -19.66 -1.83
CA ILE A 407 14.75 -19.04 -0.97
C ILE A 407 14.14 -18.55 0.33
N PHE A 408 13.07 -17.75 0.29
CA PHE A 408 12.53 -17.11 1.49
C PHE A 408 11.89 -18.11 2.44
N ARG A 409 11.27 -19.18 1.93
CA ARG A 409 10.75 -20.27 2.76
C ARG A 409 11.88 -21.03 3.47
N GLY A 410 12.98 -21.32 2.78
CA GLY A 410 14.12 -21.98 3.40
C GLY A 410 14.87 -21.07 4.38
N MET A 411 15.01 -19.78 4.05
CA MET A 411 15.62 -18.77 4.92
C MET A 411 14.85 -18.61 6.24
N ALA A 412 13.52 -18.43 6.18
CA ALA A 412 12.68 -18.33 7.38
C ALA A 412 12.82 -19.56 8.29
N LYS A 413 12.78 -20.76 7.71
CA LYS A 413 12.96 -22.02 8.46
C LYS A 413 14.33 -22.13 9.11
N ARG A 414 15.40 -21.82 8.36
CA ARG A 414 16.77 -21.91 8.89
C ARG A 414 17.03 -20.89 10.00
N ILE A 415 16.51 -19.67 9.84
CA ILE A 415 16.61 -18.63 10.88
C ILE A 415 15.90 -19.08 12.16
N ALA A 416 14.68 -19.61 12.06
CA ALA A 416 13.95 -20.11 13.22
C ALA A 416 14.70 -21.25 13.93
N GLN A 417 15.22 -22.22 13.19
CA GLN A 417 16.02 -23.32 13.75
C GLN A 417 17.26 -22.82 14.50
N LEU A 418 18.04 -21.92 13.87
CA LEU A 418 19.22 -21.35 14.51
C LEU A 418 18.87 -20.54 15.76
N ALA A 419 17.72 -19.87 15.77
CA ALA A 419 17.25 -19.11 16.92
C ALA A 419 16.83 -20.03 18.07
N GLU A 420 16.13 -21.12 17.78
CA GLU A 420 15.79 -22.14 18.79
C GLU A 420 17.06 -22.81 19.36
N GLU A 421 18.06 -23.11 18.51
CA GLU A 421 19.37 -23.60 18.96
C GLU A 421 20.09 -22.58 19.85
N TYR A 422 20.03 -21.29 19.52
CA TYR A 422 20.64 -20.21 20.29
C TYR A 422 20.01 -20.07 21.69
N ASP A 423 18.68 -20.15 21.79
CA ASP A 423 17.99 -20.13 23.08
C ASP A 423 18.37 -21.33 23.95
N ASN A 424 18.42 -22.53 23.36
CA ASN A 424 18.78 -23.76 24.09
C ASN A 424 20.22 -23.74 24.63
N GLN A 425 21.11 -22.94 24.03
CA GLN A 425 22.51 -22.79 24.45
C GLN A 425 22.71 -21.70 25.51
N ARG A 426 21.72 -20.82 25.74
CA ARG A 426 21.79 -19.82 26.80
C ARG A 426 21.30 -20.42 28.12
N PRO A 427 22.13 -20.48 29.18
CA PRO A 427 21.63 -20.82 30.51
C PRO A 427 20.63 -19.74 30.95
N HIS A 428 19.48 -20.19 31.48
CA HIS A 428 18.40 -19.35 32.01
C HIS A 428 18.85 -18.36 33.07
#